data_AF-A0A4W4HLX8-F1
#
_entry.id   AF-A0A4W4HLX8-F1
#
_cell.length_a   1.000
_cell.length_b   1.000
_cell.length_c   1.000
_cell.angle_alpha   90.00
_cell.angle_beta   90.00
_cell.angle_gamma   90.00
#
_symmetry.space_group_name_H-M   'P 1'
#
loop_
_entity.id
_entity.type
_entity.pdbx_description
1 polymer ?
#
loop_
_entity_poly.entity_id
_entity_poly.type
_entity_poly.pdbx_seq_one_letter_code
_entity_poly.pdbx_strand_id
1 'polypeptide(L)'
;GVGIFYDVHIFYYMWYGNPEMDKRYLHWDHILVPHWDPKIAASYPKGKHAPPEDIGSSFYPELGPYSSRDPEVLESHMEQIGEAAAGVLVLSWYPPGFADGSGEPTEDLVPLILDAALRHSLKDLINSCMFAVILCRYIK
;
A
#
# COMPACT_ATOMS: atom_id res chain seq x y z
N GLY A 1 -25.02 6.57 13.52
CA GLY A 1 -23.77 6.10 12.91
C GLY A 1 -23.03 5.25 13.90
N VAL A 2 -22.32 4.23 13.43
CA VAL A 2 -21.30 3.56 14.26
C VAL A 2 -20.28 4.63 14.66
N GLY A 3 -19.91 4.69 15.94
CA GLY A 3 -18.91 5.65 16.39
C GLY A 3 -17.52 5.28 15.86
N ILE A 4 -16.69 6.28 15.55
CA ILE A 4 -15.28 6.07 15.20
C ILE A 4 -14.46 5.80 16.47
N PHE A 5 -13.62 4.76 16.44
CA PHE A 5 -12.75 4.35 17.53
C PHE A 5 -11.30 4.77 17.29
N TYR A 6 -10.82 5.78 18.02
CA TYR A 6 -9.45 6.31 17.85
C TYR A 6 -8.35 5.47 18.53
N ASP A 7 -8.72 4.41 19.24
CA ASP A 7 -7.84 3.36 19.74
C ASP A 7 -7.70 2.19 18.75
N VAL A 8 -8.42 2.21 17.62
CA VAL A 8 -8.30 1.25 16.53
C VAL A 8 -7.48 1.85 15.40
N HIS A 9 -6.37 1.17 15.06
CA HIS A 9 -5.34 1.65 14.14
C HIS A 9 -5.25 0.70 12.92
N ILE A 10 -5.19 1.24 11.70
CA ILE A 10 -5.05 0.49 10.45
C ILE A 10 -3.75 0.88 9.76
N PHE A 11 -2.91 -0.09 9.41
CA PHE A 11 -1.74 0.16 8.57
C PHE A 11 -2.16 0.45 7.13
N TYR A 12 -1.71 1.58 6.60
CA TYR A 12 -2.07 2.06 5.26
C TYR A 12 -0.81 2.26 4.39
N TYR A 13 -0.86 1.78 3.14
CA TYR A 13 0.25 1.80 2.20
C TYR A 13 -0.14 2.59 0.95
N MET A 14 0.67 3.59 0.61
CA MET A 14 0.42 4.55 -0.47
C MET A 14 1.27 4.31 -1.73
N TRP A 15 1.78 3.09 -1.91
CA TRP A 15 2.85 2.78 -2.87
C TRP A 15 2.38 2.15 -4.19
N TYR A 16 1.06 2.00 -4.38
CA TYR A 16 0.50 1.39 -5.59
C TYR A 16 0.34 2.41 -6.71
N GLY A 17 0.56 2.00 -7.95
CA GLY A 17 0.48 2.87 -9.12
C GLY A 17 0.04 2.12 -10.37
N ASN A 18 -0.55 2.83 -11.33
CA ASN A 18 -1.08 2.28 -12.58
C ASN A 18 -0.62 3.06 -13.82
N PRO A 19 -0.72 2.49 -15.05
CA PRO A 19 -0.25 3.15 -16.26
C PRO A 19 -0.91 4.49 -16.58
N GLU A 20 -2.17 4.67 -16.20
CA GLU A 20 -2.94 5.87 -16.53
C GLU A 20 -2.43 7.10 -15.77
N MET A 21 -2.01 6.93 -14.52
CA MET A 21 -1.59 8.04 -13.65
C MET A 21 -0.09 8.05 -13.35
N ASP A 22 0.51 6.88 -13.21
CA ASP A 22 1.90 6.69 -12.79
C ASP A 22 2.81 6.29 -13.96
N LYS A 23 2.27 6.20 -15.19
CA LYS A 23 2.94 5.80 -16.44
C LYS A 23 3.39 4.34 -16.49
N ARG A 24 3.36 3.64 -15.36
CA ARG A 24 3.68 2.22 -15.21
C ARG A 24 2.96 1.67 -13.98
N TYR A 25 2.87 0.34 -13.89
CA TYR A 25 2.50 -0.28 -12.63
C TYR A 25 3.60 -0.05 -11.58
N LEU A 26 3.17 0.23 -10.35
CA LEU A 26 4.02 0.27 -9.15
C LEU A 26 3.43 -0.69 -8.13
N HIS A 27 4.27 -1.52 -7.50
CA HIS A 27 3.90 -2.60 -6.56
C HIS A 27 2.96 -3.70 -7.09
N TRP A 28 2.05 -3.42 -8.03
CA TRP A 28 1.24 -4.46 -8.66
C TRP A 28 2.10 -5.42 -9.50
N ASP A 29 3.15 -4.91 -10.15
CA ASP A 29 4.11 -5.71 -10.93
C ASP A 29 5.33 -6.15 -10.09
N HIS A 30 5.12 -6.42 -8.80
CA HIS A 30 6.20 -6.78 -7.88
C HIS A 30 7.00 -8.00 -8.37
N ILE A 31 8.29 -8.04 -8.02
CA ILE A 31 9.16 -9.16 -8.35
C ILE A 31 8.81 -10.41 -7.54
N LEU A 32 9.01 -11.59 -8.14
CA LEU A 32 8.96 -12.85 -7.41
C LEU A 32 10.23 -12.94 -6.53
N VAL A 33 10.06 -12.75 -5.23
CA VAL A 33 11.18 -12.74 -4.27
C VAL A 33 11.81 -14.14 -4.20
N PRO A 34 13.10 -14.29 -4.58
CA PRO A 34 13.74 -15.60 -4.59
C PRO A 34 13.86 -16.15 -3.18
N HIS A 35 13.82 -17.48 -3.07
CA HIS A 35 14.21 -18.15 -1.84
C HIS A 35 15.68 -17.85 -1.51
N TRP A 36 16.02 -17.74 -0.23
CA TRP A 36 17.38 -17.38 0.21
C TRP A 36 18.42 -18.47 -0.11
N ASP A 37 18.03 -19.74 -0.07
CA ASP A 37 18.81 -20.87 -0.59
C ASP A 37 18.72 -20.92 -2.13
N PRO A 38 19.83 -20.73 -2.86
CA PRO A 38 19.85 -20.77 -4.32
C PRO A 38 19.36 -22.08 -4.94
N LYS A 39 19.55 -23.22 -4.25
CA LYS A 39 19.11 -24.54 -4.73
C LYS A 39 17.59 -24.62 -4.76
N ILE A 40 16.96 -24.11 -3.70
CA ILE A 40 15.50 -24.02 -3.62
C ILE A 40 15.00 -22.96 -4.60
N ALA A 41 15.65 -21.80 -4.68
CA ALA A 41 15.28 -20.72 -5.60
C ALA A 41 15.30 -21.14 -7.08
N ALA A 42 16.16 -22.09 -7.46
CA ALA A 42 16.21 -22.64 -8.81
C ALA A 42 14.93 -23.42 -9.20
N SER A 43 14.16 -23.88 -8.21
CA SER A 43 12.93 -24.67 -8.42
C SER A 43 11.67 -23.82 -8.52
N TYR A 44 11.75 -22.49 -8.30
CA TYR A 44 10.61 -21.58 -8.34
C TYR A 44 10.67 -20.63 -9.54
N PRO A 45 9.51 -20.16 -10.04
CA PRO A 45 9.45 -19.14 -11.07
C PRO A 45 10.20 -17.86 -10.66
N LYS A 46 10.77 -17.18 -11.67
CA LYS A 46 11.48 -15.92 -11.53
C LYS A 46 10.83 -14.90 -12.46
N GLY A 47 11.04 -13.62 -12.17
CA GLY A 47 10.51 -12.53 -12.96
C GLY A 47 9.66 -11.61 -12.09
N LYS A 48 8.67 -10.99 -12.73
CA LYS A 48 7.73 -10.08 -12.09
C LYS A 48 6.32 -10.39 -12.56
N HIS A 49 5.34 -9.99 -11.75
CA HIS A 49 3.94 -10.06 -12.12
C HIS A 49 3.64 -9.15 -13.34
N ALA A 50 2.62 -9.51 -14.13
CA ALA A 50 2.18 -8.77 -15.32
C ALA A 50 0.71 -8.30 -15.19
N PRO A 51 0.45 -7.15 -14.51
CA PRO A 51 -0.90 -6.62 -14.36
C PRO A 51 -1.53 -6.24 -15.73
N PRO A 52 -2.87 -6.22 -15.84
CA PRO A 52 -3.84 -6.26 -14.75
C PRO A 52 -4.28 -7.66 -14.31
N GLU A 53 -4.13 -8.72 -15.11
CA GLU A 53 -4.62 -10.06 -14.77
C GLU A 53 -3.70 -10.81 -13.79
N ASP A 54 -2.39 -10.51 -13.81
CA ASP A 54 -1.38 -11.11 -12.94
C ASP A 54 -0.76 -10.02 -12.06
N ILE A 55 -1.25 -9.90 -10.81
CA ILE A 55 -0.75 -8.93 -9.83
C ILE A 55 0.02 -9.62 -8.71
N GLY A 56 0.91 -8.87 -8.04
CA GLY A 56 1.67 -9.30 -6.86
C GLY A 56 0.86 -9.48 -5.58
N SER A 57 -0.27 -10.18 -5.66
CA SER A 57 -1.18 -10.46 -4.55
C SER A 57 -1.89 -11.79 -4.76
N SER A 58 -2.19 -12.50 -3.67
CA SER A 58 -3.06 -13.69 -3.71
C SER A 58 -4.56 -13.34 -3.80
N PHE A 59 -4.90 -12.06 -3.61
CA PHE A 59 -6.27 -11.52 -3.69
C PHE A 59 -6.35 -10.41 -4.73
N TYR A 60 -7.52 -10.23 -5.34
CA TYR A 60 -7.75 -9.16 -6.31
C TYR A 60 -8.60 -8.05 -5.68
N PRO A 61 -8.12 -6.79 -5.67
CA PRO A 61 -8.87 -5.66 -5.11
C PRO A 61 -10.10 -5.34 -5.98
N GLU A 62 -11.21 -4.95 -5.35
CA GLU A 62 -12.44 -4.54 -6.06
C GLU A 62 -12.20 -3.31 -6.94
N LEU A 63 -11.34 -2.39 -6.50
CA LEU A 63 -10.89 -1.21 -7.26
C LEU A 63 -9.87 -1.53 -8.38
N GLY A 64 -9.54 -2.81 -8.59
CA GLY A 64 -8.51 -3.23 -9.54
C GLY A 64 -7.11 -2.77 -9.17
N PRO A 65 -6.11 -2.89 -10.06
CA PRO A 65 -4.75 -2.41 -9.83
C PRO A 65 -4.70 -0.88 -9.90
N TYR A 66 -5.19 -0.25 -8.84
CA TYR A 66 -5.40 1.18 -8.70
C TYR A 66 -4.09 1.97 -8.52
N SER A 67 -4.17 3.29 -8.69
CA SER A 67 -3.12 4.22 -8.25
C SER A 67 -3.44 4.77 -6.87
N SER A 68 -2.44 4.81 -5.98
CA SER A 68 -2.56 5.48 -4.67
C SER A 68 -2.59 7.01 -4.81
N ARG A 69 -2.29 7.52 -6.01
CA ARG A 69 -2.40 8.93 -6.36
C ARG A 69 -3.80 9.31 -6.81
N ASP A 70 -4.69 8.33 -6.98
CA ASP A 70 -6.06 8.56 -7.45
C ASP A 70 -6.93 9.15 -6.34
N PRO A 71 -7.46 10.37 -6.51
CA PRO A 71 -8.33 10.96 -5.51
C PRO A 71 -9.61 10.13 -5.29
N GLU A 72 -10.15 9.46 -6.31
CA GLU A 72 -11.36 8.65 -6.16
C GLU A 72 -11.09 7.40 -5.32
N VAL A 73 -9.93 6.77 -5.53
CA VAL A 73 -9.47 5.63 -4.70
C VAL A 73 -9.22 6.08 -3.27
N LEU A 74 -8.58 7.24 -3.09
CA LEU A 74 -8.31 7.78 -1.76
C LEU A 74 -9.61 8.03 -0.98
N GLU A 75 -10.63 8.64 -1.61
CA GLU A 75 -11.94 8.81 -0.98
C GLU A 75 -12.58 7.47 -0.62
N SER A 76 -12.59 6.52 -1.56
CA SER A 76 -13.16 5.19 -1.32
C SER A 76 -12.49 4.48 -0.14
N HIS A 77 -11.17 4.61 0.01
CA HIS A 77 -10.46 4.06 1.16
C HIS A 77 -10.85 4.73 2.48
N MET A 78 -11.00 6.06 2.52
CA MET A 78 -11.42 6.75 3.75
C MET A 78 -12.86 6.37 4.15
N GLU A 79 -13.75 6.21 3.18
CA GLU A 79 -15.10 5.70 3.41
C GLU A 79 -15.08 4.29 4.01
N GLN A 80 -14.32 3.36 3.40
CA GLN A 80 -14.18 1.99 3.90
C GLN A 80 -13.59 1.94 5.33
N ILE A 81 -12.62 2.81 5.64
CA ILE A 81 -12.04 2.92 6.99
C ILE A 81 -13.07 3.44 8.00
N GLY A 82 -13.87 4.43 7.59
CA GLY A 82 -14.98 4.95 8.38
C GLY A 82 -16.05 3.89 8.65
N GLU A 83 -16.40 3.09 7.64
CA GLU A 83 -17.33 1.95 7.77
C GLU A 83 -16.79 0.85 8.69
N ALA A 84 -15.47 0.64 8.69
CA ALA A 84 -14.77 -0.25 9.62
C ALA A 84 -14.66 0.32 11.05
N ALA A 85 -15.13 1.55 11.27
CA ALA A 85 -15.08 2.29 12.54
C ALA A 85 -13.67 2.53 13.11
N ALA A 86 -12.63 2.40 12.29
CA ALA A 86 -11.25 2.68 12.69
C ALA A 86 -10.97 4.18 12.60
N GLY A 87 -10.38 4.76 13.65
CA GLY A 87 -10.15 6.20 13.73
C GLY A 87 -8.73 6.66 13.41
N VAL A 88 -7.78 5.74 13.24
CA VAL A 88 -6.37 6.09 13.02
C VAL A 88 -5.78 5.31 11.84
N LEU A 89 -5.26 6.04 10.85
CA LEU A 89 -4.42 5.49 9.79
C LEU A 89 -2.96 5.54 10.22
N VAL A 90 -2.28 4.41 10.12
CA VAL A 90 -0.84 4.29 10.38
C VAL A 90 -0.12 4.21 9.04
N LEU A 91 0.41 5.35 8.64
CA LEU A 91 0.91 5.59 7.31
C LEU A 91 2.31 5.01 7.12
N SER A 92 2.46 4.07 6.19
CA SER A 92 3.77 3.59 5.74
C SER A 92 4.50 4.71 5.02
N TRP A 93 5.61 5.19 5.60
CA TRP A 93 6.31 6.37 5.12
C TRP A 93 7.83 6.17 5.04
N TYR A 94 8.41 6.72 3.96
CA TYR A 94 9.84 6.86 3.75
C TYR A 94 10.23 8.35 3.72
N PRO A 95 11.46 8.71 4.14
CA PRO A 95 11.96 10.07 4.00
C PRO A 95 11.89 10.59 2.55
N PRO A 96 11.81 11.92 2.34
CA PRO A 96 11.72 12.49 0.99
C PRO A 96 12.85 12.01 0.07
N GLY A 97 12.49 11.63 -1.16
CA GLY A 97 13.39 11.05 -2.15
C GLY A 97 13.77 9.58 -1.91
N PHE A 98 13.22 8.94 -0.87
CA PHE A 98 13.40 7.51 -0.61
C PHE A 98 12.12 6.74 -0.91
N ALA A 99 12.31 5.50 -1.36
CA ALA A 99 11.26 4.51 -1.59
C ALA A 99 11.78 3.13 -1.19
N ASP A 100 10.89 2.15 -1.19
CA ASP A 100 11.34 0.77 -1.13
C ASP A 100 11.94 0.32 -2.48
N GLY A 101 12.37 -0.94 -2.58
CA GLY A 101 13.01 -1.45 -3.80
C GLY A 101 12.06 -1.67 -5.00
N SER A 102 10.76 -1.47 -4.84
CA SER A 102 9.73 -1.79 -5.85
C SER A 102 8.79 -0.61 -6.18
N GLY A 103 8.91 0.50 -5.47
CA GLY A 103 8.10 1.69 -5.66
C GLY A 103 8.88 2.93 -6.09
N GLU A 104 8.25 4.08 -5.89
CA GLU A 104 8.78 5.43 -6.11
C GLU A 104 8.53 6.27 -4.85
N PRO A 105 9.20 7.43 -4.68
CA PRO A 105 8.94 8.29 -3.55
C PRO A 105 7.46 8.74 -3.51
N THR A 106 6.87 8.72 -2.31
CA THR A 106 5.44 8.98 -2.09
C THR A 106 5.18 10.11 -1.09
N GLU A 107 6.21 10.87 -0.72
CA GLU A 107 6.11 11.95 0.28
C GLU A 107 5.11 13.05 -0.13
N ASP A 108 4.91 13.23 -1.42
CA ASP A 108 4.01 14.22 -1.98
C ASP A 108 2.53 13.84 -1.82
N LEU A 109 2.24 12.56 -1.53
CA LEU A 109 0.89 12.09 -1.21
C LEU A 109 0.49 12.35 0.25
N VAL A 110 1.46 12.57 1.15
CA VAL A 110 1.18 12.74 2.58
C VAL A 110 0.19 13.88 2.85
N PRO A 111 0.35 15.10 2.31
CA PRO A 111 -0.63 16.16 2.52
C PRO A 111 -2.03 15.80 2.02
N LEU A 112 -2.13 15.12 0.88
CA LEU A 112 -3.42 14.73 0.29
C LEU A 112 -4.16 13.71 1.17
N ILE A 113 -3.42 12.77 1.76
CA ILE A 113 -3.98 11.75 2.67
C ILE A 113 -4.44 12.40 3.97
N LEU A 114 -3.64 13.31 4.55
CA LEU A 114 -4.03 14.06 5.76
C LEU A 114 -5.32 14.86 5.53
N ASP A 115 -5.43 15.53 4.38
CA ASP A 115 -6.62 16.30 4.01
C ASP A 115 -7.85 15.41 3.77
N ALA A 116 -7.67 14.22 3.21
CA ALA A 116 -8.74 13.23 3.06
C ALA A 116 -9.20 12.67 4.41
N ALA A 117 -8.26 12.21 5.24
CA ALA A 117 -8.56 11.70 6.58
C ALA A 117 -9.31 12.73 7.43
N LEU A 118 -8.90 14.00 7.38
CA LEU A 118 -9.56 15.09 8.10
C LEU A 118 -11.04 15.26 7.67
N ARG A 119 -11.32 15.18 6.36
CA ARG A 119 -12.70 15.27 5.83
C ARG A 119 -13.60 14.13 6.33
N HIS A 120 -13.02 12.97 6.63
CA HIS A 120 -13.71 11.79 7.15
C HIS A 120 -13.62 11.66 8.68
N SER A 121 -13.16 12.70 9.39
CA SER A 121 -12.99 12.69 10.86
C SER A 121 -12.02 11.62 11.39
N LEU A 122 -11.08 11.19 10.55
CA LEU A 122 -10.02 10.25 10.86
C LEU A 122 -8.76 10.99 11.33
N LYS A 123 -7.85 10.28 11.99
CA LYS A 123 -6.53 10.77 12.39
C LYS A 123 -5.43 9.98 11.68
N ASP A 124 -4.27 10.59 11.51
CA ASP A 124 -3.11 9.92 10.92
C ASP A 124 -1.94 9.85 11.92
N LEU A 125 -1.20 8.74 11.84
CA LEU A 125 0.07 8.53 12.51
C LEU A 125 1.11 8.11 11.48
N ILE A 126 2.19 8.88 11.35
CA ILE A 126 3.27 8.55 10.41
C ILE A 126 4.18 7.49 11.03
N ASN A 127 4.28 6.33 10.38
CA ASN A 127 5.17 5.24 10.78
C ASN A 127 6.36 5.15 9.81
N SER A 128 7.57 5.41 10.32
CA SER A 128 8.79 5.23 9.53
C SER A 128 8.96 3.74 9.20
N CYS A 129 8.98 3.42 7.91
CA CYS A 129 8.78 2.06 7.38
C CYS A 129 9.97 1.09 7.59
N MET A 130 10.74 1.26 8.65
CA MET A 130 11.71 0.24 9.07
C MET A 130 11.02 -1.02 9.65
N PHE A 131 9.76 -0.91 10.09
CA PHE A 131 9.05 -1.99 10.80
C PHE A 131 8.03 -2.79 9.97
N ALA A 132 7.49 -2.27 8.86
CA ALA A 132 6.46 -2.99 8.09
C ALA A 132 7.01 -4.18 7.28
N VAL A 133 8.29 -4.12 6.89
CA VAL A 133 8.98 -5.23 6.18
C VAL A 133 9.09 -6.49 7.05
N ILE A 134 8.88 -6.37 8.37
CA ILE A 134 8.93 -7.50 9.30
C ILE A 134 7.79 -8.49 9.02
N LEU A 135 6.57 -8.06 8.67
CA LEU A 135 5.47 -9.02 8.52
C LEU A 135 5.64 -9.97 7.32
N CYS A 136 6.21 -9.50 6.21
CA CYS A 136 6.52 -10.35 5.04
C CYS A 136 7.69 -11.32 5.28
N ARG A 137 8.55 -11.08 6.29
CA ARG A 137 9.66 -11.99 6.61
C ARG A 137 9.27 -13.15 7.53
N TYR A 138 8.10 -13.11 8.17
CA TYR A 138 7.66 -14.13 9.13
C TYR A 138 6.52 -15.04 8.62
N ILE A 139 6.05 -14.85 7.38
CA ILE A 139 5.15 -15.80 6.71
C ILE A 139 5.95 -16.52 5.61
N LYS A 140 6.83 -17.44 6.02
CA LYS A 140 7.32 -18.57 5.24
C LYS A 140 7.58 -19.74 6.18
#